data_AF-A0A3D5UTR4-F1
#
_entry.id   AF-A0A3D5UTR4-F1
#
_cell.length_a   1.000
_cell.length_b   1.000
_cell.length_c   1.000
_cell.angle_alpha   90.00
_cell.angle_beta   90.00
_cell.angle_gamma   90.00
#
_symmetry.space_group_name_H-M   'P 1'
#
loop_
_entity.id
_entity.type
_entity.pdbx_description
1 polymer ?
#
loop_
_entity_poly.entity_id
_entity_poly.type
_entity_poly.pdbx_seq_one_letter_code
_entity_poly.pdbx_strand_id
1 'polypeptide(L)' 'KGETVVDNDEFIKHGVTLEGIQGLKPAFQKDGGTVTAANASGINDGAAAVVLMSAERAEKEGRKVLGRIVSWAQAGVDP' A
#
# COMPACT_ATOMS: atom_id res chain seq x y z
N LYS A 1 -16.32 14.22 25.19
CA LYS A 1 -15.69 13.89 23.88
C LYS A 1 -14.21 14.23 23.99
N GLY A 2 -13.32 13.30 23.65
CA GLY A 2 -11.86 13.43 23.81
C GLY A 2 -11.12 13.16 22.49
N GLU A 3 -9.80 13.24 22.55
CA GLU A 3 -8.87 13.00 21.44
C GLU A 3 -8.63 11.50 21.23
N THR A 4 -8.51 11.09 19.97
CA THR A 4 -8.09 9.73 19.58
C THR A 4 -6.93 9.84 18.60
N VAL A 5 -5.82 9.19 18.92
CA VAL A 5 -4.65 9.08 18.04
C VAL A 5 -4.79 7.82 17.18
N VAL A 6 -4.49 7.95 15.88
CA VAL A 6 -4.45 6.85 14.93
C VAL A 6 -3.05 6.84 14.30
N ASP A 7 -2.25 5.85 14.66
CA ASP A 7 -0.81 5.76 14.32
C ASP A 7 -0.39 4.35 13.89
N ASN A 8 -1.34 3.41 13.80
CA ASN A 8 -1.13 2.03 13.39
C ASN A 8 -2.00 1.69 12.17
N ASP A 9 -1.48 0.84 11.29
CA ASP A 9 -2.24 0.31 10.15
C ASP A 9 -3.38 -0.59 10.63
N GLU A 10 -4.63 -0.16 10.41
CA GLU A 10 -5.81 -0.90 10.88
C GLU A 10 -6.22 -2.09 9.98
N PHE A 11 -5.72 -2.14 8.74
CA PHE A 11 -6.19 -3.12 7.77
C PHE A 11 -5.64 -4.54 8.01
N ILE A 12 -4.58 -4.68 8.81
CA ILE A 12 -3.91 -5.95 9.08
C ILE A 12 -4.87 -6.94 9.75
N LYS A 13 -5.09 -8.10 9.10
CA LYS A 13 -5.94 -9.18 9.64
C LYS A 13 -5.09 -10.18 10.42
N HIS A 14 -4.85 -9.86 11.70
CA HIS A 14 -4.14 -10.76 12.60
C HIS A 14 -4.85 -12.12 12.72
N GLY A 15 -4.09 -13.21 12.75
CA GLY A 15 -4.63 -14.56 12.90
C GLY A 15 -5.31 -15.14 11.65
N VAL A 16 -5.11 -14.54 10.48
CA VAL A 16 -5.53 -15.16 9.20
C VAL A 16 -4.92 -16.55 9.07
N THR A 17 -5.78 -17.52 8.76
CA THR A 17 -5.42 -18.91 8.44
C THR A 17 -5.95 -19.24 7.06
N LEU A 18 -5.33 -20.25 6.42
CA LEU A 18 -5.76 -20.68 5.10
C LEU A 18 -7.19 -21.23 5.14
N GLU A 19 -7.49 -22.04 6.14
CA GLU A 19 -8.80 -22.63 6.39
C GLU A 19 -9.87 -21.56 6.56
N GLY A 20 -9.53 -20.46 7.24
CA GLY A 20 -10.44 -19.33 7.48
C GLY A 20 -10.80 -18.53 6.22
N ILE A 21 -9.97 -18.57 5.18
CA ILE A 21 -10.18 -17.78 3.94
C ILE A 21 -10.56 -18.62 2.73
N GLN A 22 -10.34 -19.94 2.75
CA GLN A 22 -10.63 -20.85 1.63
C GLN A 22 -12.11 -20.84 1.20
N GLY A 23 -13.03 -20.64 2.13
CA GLY A 23 -14.47 -20.65 1.87
C GLY A 23 -15.06 -19.31 1.38
N LEU A 24 -14.24 -18.28 1.19
CA LEU A 24 -14.74 -16.97 0.77
C LEU A 24 -15.29 -17.01 -0.65
N LYS A 25 -16.45 -16.38 -0.84
CA LYS A 25 -17.09 -16.28 -2.16
C LYS A 25 -16.29 -15.35 -3.07
N PRO A 26 -16.23 -15.64 -4.38
CA PRO A 26 -15.67 -14.72 -5.35
C PRO A 26 -16.37 -13.36 -5.31
N ALA A 27 -15.59 -12.28 -5.38
CA ALA A 27 -16.09 -10.91 -5.20
C ALA A 27 -16.63 -10.28 -6.49
N PHE A 28 -16.14 -10.70 -7.66
CA PHE A 28 -16.39 -10.01 -8.94
C PHE A 28 -17.08 -10.87 -10.00
N GLN A 29 -16.90 -12.20 -9.96
CA GLN A 29 -17.46 -13.12 -10.94
C GLN A 29 -18.25 -14.20 -10.22
N LYS A 30 -19.49 -14.43 -10.66
CA LYS A 30 -20.41 -15.34 -9.98
C LYS A 30 -19.96 -16.81 -10.04
N ASP A 31 -19.51 -17.25 -11.20
CA ASP A 31 -19.12 -18.63 -11.48
C ASP A 31 -17.67 -18.66 -11.98
N GLY A 32 -16.86 -19.59 -11.45
CA GLY A 32 -15.46 -19.77 -11.86
C GLY A 32 -14.48 -18.67 -11.41
N GLY A 33 -14.93 -17.68 -10.64
CA GLY A 33 -14.07 -16.61 -10.12
C GLY A 33 -13.12 -17.08 -9.02
N THR A 34 -11.91 -16.53 -8.97
CA THR A 34 -10.87 -16.85 -7.97
C THR A 34 -10.53 -15.68 -7.04
N VAL A 35 -10.95 -14.47 -7.39
CA VAL A 35 -10.66 -13.25 -6.62
C VAL A 35 -11.69 -13.09 -5.50
N THR A 36 -11.23 -12.96 -4.26
CA THR A 36 -12.04 -12.86 -3.03
C THR A 36 -11.58 -11.64 -2.22
N ALA A 37 -12.35 -11.27 -1.20
CA ALA A 37 -11.98 -10.17 -0.29
C ALA A 37 -10.68 -10.45 0.50
N ALA A 38 -10.23 -11.70 0.63
CA ALA A 38 -8.99 -12.02 1.34
C ALA A 38 -7.73 -11.97 0.46
N ASN A 39 -7.88 -12.04 -0.87
CA ASN A 39 -6.75 -12.04 -1.80
C ASN A 39 -6.69 -10.79 -2.69
N ALA A 40 -7.60 -9.85 -2.48
CA ALA A 40 -7.59 -8.52 -3.07
C ALA A 40 -7.16 -7.48 -2.03
N SER A 41 -6.68 -6.31 -2.50
CA SER A 41 -6.45 -5.16 -1.62
C SER A 41 -7.76 -4.64 -1.04
N GLY A 42 -7.68 -4.06 0.15
CA GLY A 42 -8.78 -3.34 0.78
C GLY A 42 -9.08 -1.99 0.12
N ILE A 43 -10.16 -1.37 0.60
CA ILE A 43 -10.45 0.05 0.43
C ILE A 43 -9.92 0.75 1.69
N ASN A 44 -9.06 1.74 1.52
CA ASN A 44 -8.32 2.35 2.61
C ASN A 44 -8.25 3.87 2.44
N ASP A 45 -8.22 4.58 3.56
CA ASP A 45 -8.03 6.03 3.62
C ASP A 45 -6.63 6.34 4.18
N GLY A 46 -5.86 7.19 3.49
CA GLY A 46 -4.51 7.54 3.91
C GLY A 46 -3.84 8.61 3.06
N ALA A 47 -2.75 9.17 3.58
CA ALA A 47 -1.90 10.14 2.88
C ALA A 47 -0.42 9.87 3.16
N ALA A 48 0.44 10.19 2.19
CA ALA A 48 1.89 10.09 2.33
C ALA A 48 2.58 11.24 1.57
N ALA A 49 3.75 11.67 2.04
CA ALA A 49 4.54 12.73 1.40
C ALA A 49 6.03 12.42 1.52
N VAL A 50 6.80 12.84 0.50
CA VAL A 50 8.27 12.81 0.50
C VAL A 50 8.81 14.17 0.09
N VAL A 51 9.94 14.56 0.68
CA VAL A 51 10.67 15.77 0.28
C VAL A 51 11.75 15.37 -0.72
N LEU A 52 11.72 15.98 -1.90
CA LEU A 52 12.72 15.77 -2.94
C LEU A 52 13.68 16.94 -3.00
N MET A 53 14.96 16.65 -3.22
CA MET A 53 16.03 17.63 -3.40
C MET A 53 16.99 17.13 -4.48
N SER A 54 17.68 18.06 -5.14
CA SER A 54 18.89 17.70 -5.89
C SER A 54 19.98 17.25 -4.91
N ALA A 55 20.83 16.31 -5.35
CA ALA A 55 21.91 15.79 -4.52
C ALA A 55 22.87 16.91 -4.07
N GLU A 56 23.25 17.80 -4.98
CA GLU A 56 24.12 18.96 -4.71
C GLU A 56 23.54 19.86 -3.61
N ARG A 57 22.25 20.18 -3.69
CA ARG A 57 21.61 21.04 -2.68
C ARG A 57 21.52 20.33 -1.34
N ALA A 58 21.19 19.03 -1.34
CA ALA A 58 21.12 18.24 -0.12
C ALA A 58 22.48 18.18 0.58
N GLU A 59 23.57 18.02 -0.17
CA GLU A 59 24.95 18.05 0.34
C GLU A 59 25.33 19.43 0.87
N LYS A 60 25.09 20.50 0.11
CA LYS A 60 25.35 21.89 0.52
C LYS A 60 24.62 22.26 1.81
N GLU A 61 23.39 21.77 1.99
CA GLU A 61 22.59 22.00 3.19
C GLU A 61 22.84 20.95 4.30
N GLY A 62 23.75 19.99 4.12
CA GLY A 62 24.06 18.96 5.11
C GLY A 62 22.88 18.05 5.47
N ARG A 63 21.97 17.79 4.52
CA ARG A 63 20.78 16.95 4.73
C ARG A 63 21.13 15.47 4.72
N LYS A 64 20.59 14.71 5.68
CA LYS A 64 20.65 13.25 5.68
C LYS A 64 19.72 12.70 4.60
N VAL A 65 20.30 12.19 3.51
CA VAL A 65 19.55 11.56 2.41
C VAL A 65 19.12 10.14 2.79
N LEU A 66 17.84 9.81 2.63
CA LEU A 66 17.29 8.47 2.89
C LEU A 66 17.41 7.52 1.69
N GLY A 67 17.43 8.06 0.48
CA GLY A 67 17.56 7.31 -0.76
C GLY A 67 17.66 8.23 -1.98
N ARG A 68 17.96 7.65 -3.15
CA ARG A 68 18.07 8.37 -4.43
C ARG A 68 17.23 7.69 -5.49
N ILE A 69 16.49 8.47 -6.27
CA ILE A 69 15.82 8.00 -7.48
C ILE A 69 16.90 7.74 -8.54
N VAL A 70 17.12 6.47 -8.88
CA VAL A 70 18.13 6.06 -9.87
C VAL A 70 17.56 6.11 -11.29
N SER A 71 16.36 5.55 -11.46
CA SER A 71 15.60 5.53 -12.70
C SER A 71 14.14 5.27 -12.39
N TRP A 72 13.28 5.44 -13.40
CA TRP A 72 11.86 5.08 -13.38
C TRP A 72 11.42 4.77 -14.82
N ALA A 73 10.34 4.01 -15.00
CA ALA A 73 9.78 3.68 -16.30
C ALA A 73 8.26 3.53 -16.21
N GLN A 74 7.57 3.69 -17.34
CA GLN A 74 6.13 3.48 -17.48
C GLN A 74 5.86 2.65 -18.73
N ALA A 75 4.92 1.72 -18.64
CA ALA A 75 4.50 0.87 -19.75
C ALA A 75 2.97 0.78 -19.78
N GLY A 76 2.41 0.70 -20.99
CA GLY A 76 1.00 0.40 -21.22
C GLY A 76 0.79 -1.07 -21.54
N VAL A 77 -0.36 -1.60 -21.15
CA VAL A 77 -0.86 -2.95 -21.47
C VAL A 77 -2.34 -2.83 -21.86
N ASP A 78 -2.89 -3.88 -22.46
CA ASP A 78 -4.34 -3.96 -22.67
C ASP A 78 -5.06 -3.82 -21.30
N PRO A 79 -6.10 -2.97 -21.20
CA PRO A 79 -6.79 -2.69 -19.96
C PRO A 79 -7.66 -3.85 -19.45
#